data_AF-A0A674BJ82-F1
#
_entry.id   AF-A0A674BJ82-F1
#
_cell.length_a   1.000
_cell.length_b   1.000
_cell.length_c   1.000
_cell.angle_alpha   90.00
_cell.angle_beta   90.00
_cell.angle_gamma   90.00
#
_symmetry.space_group_name_H-M   'P 1'
#
loop_
_entity.id
_entity.type
_entity.pdbx_description
1 polymer ?
#
loop_
_entity_poly.entity_id
_entity_poly.type
_entity_poly.pdbx_seq_one_letter_code
_entity_poly.pdbx_strand_id
1 'polypeptide(L)'
;MTAQAVKLISMETRSNITESHVEVLKRNSQDRKVAFSASLAAPGQEGNTGPFNTGITLVYRNIYSNIGNAYNPTTGIFTAPVKGGFRFYGGGSVPTTAGLHKNGHQRAIAHIVKLAMLLIPPMECHCCWR
;
A
#
# COMPACT_ATOMS: atom_id res chain seq x y z
N MET A 1 40.84 -38.51 1.72
CA MET A 1 40.02 -37.47 2.39
C MET A 1 39.38 -38.10 3.61
N THR A 2 39.44 -37.45 4.77
CA THR A 2 38.85 -37.99 6.01
C THR A 2 37.34 -37.76 6.03
N ALA A 3 36.57 -38.67 6.65
CA ALA A 3 35.12 -38.56 6.76
C ALA A 3 34.65 -37.23 7.41
N GLN A 4 35.52 -36.62 8.22
CA GLN A 4 35.28 -35.31 8.84
C GLN A 4 35.28 -34.15 7.82
N ALA A 5 36.17 -34.18 6.82
CA ALA A 5 36.24 -33.15 5.78
C ALA A 5 34.99 -33.16 4.88
N VAL A 6 34.49 -34.35 4.54
CA VAL A 6 33.24 -34.50 3.76
C VAL A 6 32.04 -33.93 4.52
N LYS A 7 31.99 -34.16 5.85
CA LYS A 7 30.92 -33.64 6.70
C LYS A 7 30.94 -32.11 6.81
N LEU A 8 32.13 -31.50 6.91
CA LEU A 8 32.28 -30.04 6.95
C LEU A 8 31.81 -29.38 5.64
N ILE A 9 32.24 -29.90 4.49
CA ILE A 9 31.81 -29.41 3.16
C ILE A 9 30.30 -29.53 3.01
N SER A 10 29.71 -30.64 3.47
CA SER A 10 28.26 -30.82 3.47
C SER A 10 27.51 -29.84 4.38
N MET A 11 28.09 -29.45 5.51
CA MET A 11 27.47 -28.48 6.42
C MET A 11 27.56 -27.06 5.89
N GLU A 12 28.69 -26.68 5.30
CA GLU A 12 28.92 -25.35 4.73
C GLU A 12 28.05 -25.10 3.49
N THR A 13 27.95 -26.09 2.60
CA THR A 13 27.01 -26.04 1.47
C THR A 13 25.57 -25.87 1.93
N ARG A 14 25.14 -26.60 2.97
CA ARG A 14 23.79 -26.43 3.55
C ARG A 14 23.60 -25.05 4.17
N SER A 15 24.62 -24.48 4.83
CA SER A 15 24.54 -23.12 5.39
C SER A 15 24.33 -22.09 4.30
N ASN A 16 25.17 -22.12 3.26
CA ASN A 16 25.11 -21.17 2.13
C ASN A 16 23.77 -21.27 1.38
N ILE A 17 23.26 -22.49 1.17
CA ILE A 17 21.92 -22.71 0.59
C ILE A 17 20.85 -22.10 1.50
N THR A 18 20.91 -22.35 2.80
CA THR A 18 19.91 -21.85 3.76
C THR A 18 19.91 -20.31 3.80
N GLU A 19 21.09 -19.69 3.80
CA GLU A 19 21.23 -18.23 3.76
C GLU A 19 20.63 -17.63 2.49
N SER A 20 20.93 -18.21 1.33
CA SER A 20 20.34 -17.79 0.05
C SER A 20 18.81 -17.90 0.05
N HIS A 21 18.27 -19.03 0.55
CA HIS A 21 16.83 -19.20 0.69
C HIS A 21 16.21 -18.16 1.64
N VAL A 22 16.87 -17.84 2.75
CA VAL A 22 16.42 -16.80 3.69
C VAL A 22 16.40 -15.42 3.04
N GLU A 23 17.42 -15.06 2.25
CA GLU A 23 17.43 -13.80 1.50
C GLU A 23 16.29 -13.71 0.49
N VAL A 24 16.07 -14.76 -0.29
CA VAL A 24 14.98 -14.84 -1.27
C VAL A 24 13.62 -14.72 -0.56
N LEU A 25 13.43 -15.40 0.56
CA LEU A 25 12.19 -15.30 1.35
C LEU A 25 11.99 -13.91 1.95
N LYS A 26 13.07 -13.26 2.42
CA LYS A 26 13.02 -11.88 2.92
C LYS A 26 12.61 -10.90 1.83
N ARG A 27 13.21 -11.00 0.63
CA ARG A 27 12.83 -10.16 -0.53
C ARG A 27 11.37 -10.38 -0.92
N ASN A 28 10.96 -11.64 -1.10
CA ASN A 28 9.56 -11.98 -1.37
C ASN A 28 8.57 -11.50 -0.30
N SER A 29 9.00 -11.39 0.97
CA SER A 29 8.17 -10.85 2.04
C SER A 29 8.02 -9.32 1.94
N GLN A 30 9.12 -8.62 1.64
CA GLN A 30 9.12 -7.16 1.45
C GLN A 30 8.29 -6.75 0.23
N ASP A 31 8.37 -7.49 -0.87
CA ASP A 31 7.62 -7.22 -2.10
C ASP A 31 6.10 -7.39 -1.96
N ARG A 32 5.65 -8.01 -0.86
CA ARG A 32 4.22 -8.20 -0.56
C ARG A 32 3.59 -7.07 0.24
N LYS A 33 4.41 -6.19 0.85
CA LYS A 33 3.89 -5.09 1.67
C LYS A 33 3.58 -3.90 0.77
N VAL A 34 2.33 -3.45 0.80
CA VAL A 34 1.86 -2.29 0.04
C VAL A 34 1.05 -1.35 0.90
N ALA A 35 1.27 -0.06 0.73
CA ALA A 35 0.51 1.00 1.39
C ALA A 35 0.66 2.30 0.60
N PHE A 36 -0.38 3.10 0.51
CA PHE A 36 -0.29 4.43 -0.09
C PHE A 36 -1.08 5.46 0.71
N SER A 37 -0.64 6.71 0.65
CA SER A 37 -1.33 7.87 1.19
C SER A 37 -1.17 9.03 0.21
N ALA A 38 -2.28 9.68 -0.11
CA ALA A 38 -2.32 10.74 -1.12
C ALA A 38 -3.50 11.69 -0.91
N SER A 39 -3.42 12.89 -1.48
CA SER A 39 -4.51 13.86 -1.52
C SER A 39 -4.90 14.23 -2.96
N LEU A 40 -6.15 14.71 -3.12
CA LEU A 40 -6.70 15.13 -4.42
C LEU A 40 -6.07 16.44 -4.90
N ALA A 41 -5.80 17.37 -3.99
CA ALA A 41 -5.22 18.65 -4.33
C ALA A 41 -3.77 18.49 -4.78
N ALA A 42 -3.31 19.39 -5.65
CA ALA A 42 -1.91 19.44 -6.04
C ALA A 42 -1.02 19.79 -4.82
N PRO A 43 0.29 19.44 -4.85
CA PRO A 43 1.21 19.82 -3.79
C PRO A 43 1.17 21.33 -3.52
N GLY A 44 0.95 21.72 -2.26
CA GLY A 44 0.87 23.12 -1.85
C GLY A 44 -0.40 23.85 -2.29
N GLN A 45 -1.43 23.14 -2.74
CA GLN A 45 -2.72 23.71 -3.11
C GLN A 45 -3.82 23.17 -2.20
N GLU A 46 -4.79 24.03 -1.89
CA GLU A 46 -6.03 23.66 -1.23
C GLU A 46 -7.19 23.85 -2.20
N GLY A 47 -8.23 23.02 -2.09
CA GLY A 47 -9.41 23.18 -2.93
C GLY A 47 -10.28 21.94 -2.97
N ASN A 48 -11.50 22.14 -3.44
CA ASN A 48 -12.45 21.07 -3.68
C ASN A 48 -12.32 20.58 -5.13
N THR A 49 -12.36 19.27 -5.33
CA THR A 49 -12.37 18.65 -6.66
C THR A 49 -13.79 18.23 -6.99
N GLY A 50 -14.39 18.84 -8.02
CA GLY A 50 -15.80 18.63 -8.42
C GLY A 50 -16.57 19.95 -8.53
N PRO A 51 -17.92 19.90 -8.58
CA PRO A 51 -18.78 18.72 -8.48
C PRO A 51 -18.76 17.85 -9.74
N PHE A 52 -19.09 16.56 -9.59
CA PHE A 52 -19.21 15.63 -10.71
C PHE A 52 -20.65 15.10 -10.77
N ASN A 53 -21.24 15.15 -11.95
CA ASN A 53 -22.59 14.63 -12.24
C ASN A 53 -22.58 13.15 -12.66
N THR A 54 -21.41 12.60 -12.91
CA THR A 54 -21.17 11.24 -13.42
C THR A 54 -20.09 10.57 -12.58
N GLY A 55 -20.07 9.24 -12.61
CA GLY A 55 -19.04 8.47 -11.93
C GLY A 55 -17.68 8.73 -12.58
N ILE A 56 -16.80 9.45 -11.88
CA ILE A 56 -15.42 9.67 -12.31
C ILE A 56 -14.43 8.90 -11.41
N THR A 57 -13.31 8.47 -12.00
CA THR A 57 -12.19 7.95 -11.22
C THR A 57 -11.42 9.11 -10.60
N LEU A 58 -11.36 9.12 -9.26
CA LEU A 58 -10.58 10.11 -8.52
C LEU A 58 -9.09 9.79 -8.61
N VAL A 59 -8.31 10.75 -9.13
CA VAL A 59 -6.86 10.65 -9.25
C VAL A 59 -6.22 11.53 -8.18
N TYR A 60 -5.63 10.90 -7.16
CA TYR A 60 -4.96 11.58 -6.05
C TYR A 60 -3.52 11.84 -6.46
N ARG A 61 -3.23 13.09 -6.86
CA ARG A 61 -1.96 13.45 -7.53
C ARG A 61 -0.84 13.76 -6.55
N ASN A 62 -1.17 14.19 -5.35
CA ASN A 62 -0.18 14.52 -4.33
C ASN A 62 0.09 13.29 -3.45
N ILE A 63 1.19 12.58 -3.77
CA ILE A 63 1.57 11.32 -3.12
C ILE A 63 2.47 11.61 -1.91
N TYR A 64 2.03 11.20 -0.72
CA TYR A 64 2.84 11.25 0.50
C TYR A 64 3.65 9.96 0.69
N SER A 65 3.08 8.81 0.31
CA SER A 65 3.75 7.50 0.37
C SER A 65 3.11 6.53 -0.62
N ASN A 66 3.91 5.62 -1.20
CA ASN A 66 3.47 4.59 -2.14
C ASN A 66 4.36 3.33 -2.04
N ILE A 67 4.31 2.67 -0.89
CA ILE A 67 5.12 1.49 -0.60
C ILE A 67 4.69 0.35 -1.51
N GLY A 68 5.68 -0.31 -2.12
CA GLY A 68 5.49 -1.35 -3.12
C GLY A 68 4.92 -0.85 -4.45
N ASN A 69 4.86 0.47 -4.67
CA ASN A 69 4.45 1.11 -5.92
C ASN A 69 3.12 0.60 -6.50
N ALA A 70 2.19 0.21 -5.63
CA ALA A 70 0.92 -0.39 -6.02
C ALA A 70 -0.15 0.63 -6.45
N TYR A 71 0.01 1.91 -6.09
CA TYR A 71 -0.86 3.00 -6.54
C TYR A 71 -0.28 3.72 -7.75
N ASN A 72 -1.09 3.95 -8.79
CA ASN A 72 -0.69 4.72 -9.97
C ASN A 72 -1.27 6.15 -9.91
N PRO A 73 -0.44 7.19 -9.70
CA PRO A 73 -0.89 8.59 -9.59
C PRO A 73 -1.39 9.20 -10.91
N THR A 74 -1.18 8.52 -12.04
CA THR A 74 -1.67 8.96 -13.35
C THR A 74 -3.10 8.50 -13.58
N THR A 75 -3.44 7.28 -13.15
CA THR A 75 -4.77 6.67 -13.39
C THR A 75 -5.66 6.67 -12.16
N GLY A 76 -5.11 6.87 -10.96
CA GLY A 76 -5.85 6.78 -9.70
C GLY A 76 -6.13 5.35 -9.24
N ILE A 77 -5.51 4.36 -9.86
CA ILE A 77 -5.79 2.94 -9.65
C ILE A 77 -4.79 2.33 -8.68
N PHE A 78 -5.30 1.65 -7.66
CA PHE A 78 -4.52 0.74 -6.80
C PHE A 78 -4.59 -0.69 -7.33
N THR A 79 -3.43 -1.31 -7.54
CA THR A 79 -3.30 -2.70 -8.00
C THR A 79 -2.73 -3.55 -6.87
N ALA A 80 -3.55 -4.45 -6.33
CA ALA A 80 -3.11 -5.40 -5.32
C ALA A 80 -2.10 -6.40 -5.94
N PRO A 81 -0.84 -6.48 -5.45
CA PRO A 81 0.15 -7.42 -6.01
C PRO A 81 -0.15 -8.86 -5.61
N VAL A 82 -0.82 -9.07 -4.48
CA VAL A 82 -1.20 -10.38 -3.96
C VAL A 82 -2.63 -10.38 -3.45
N LYS A 83 -3.24 -11.57 -3.38
CA LYS A 83 -4.55 -11.75 -2.75
C LYS A 83 -4.43 -11.46 -1.25
N GLY A 84 -5.34 -10.63 -0.73
CA GLY A 84 -5.35 -10.25 0.67
C GLY A 84 -6.49 -9.29 1.00
N GLY A 85 -6.58 -8.94 2.28
CA GLY A 85 -7.45 -7.87 2.74
C GLY A 85 -6.78 -6.51 2.54
N PHE A 86 -7.53 -5.56 1.98
CA PHE A 86 -7.08 -4.18 1.83
C PHE A 86 -8.09 -3.26 2.50
N ARG A 87 -7.58 -2.23 3.16
CA ARG A 87 -8.41 -1.24 3.84
C ARG A 87 -8.17 0.13 3.22
N PHE A 88 -9.27 0.82 2.93
CA PHE A 88 -9.26 2.15 2.33
C PHE A 88 -9.91 3.11 3.30
N TYR A 89 -9.28 4.26 3.47
CA TYR A 89 -9.80 5.36 4.27
C TYR A 89 -9.83 6.61 3.39
N GLY A 90 -10.86 7.43 3.57
CA GLY A 90 -11.03 8.68 2.84
C GLY A 90 -11.75 9.70 3.71
N GLY A 91 -11.43 10.96 3.50
CA GLY A 91 -12.02 12.09 4.22
C GLY A 91 -12.23 13.28 3.28
N GLY A 92 -13.04 14.22 3.74
CA GLY A 92 -13.38 15.42 3.00
C GLY A 92 -14.02 16.47 3.90
N SER A 93 -13.90 17.73 3.50
CA SER A 93 -14.46 18.89 4.20
C SER A 93 -15.90 19.20 3.77
N VAL A 94 -16.32 18.69 2.60
CA VAL A 94 -17.64 18.90 2.00
C VAL A 94 -18.39 17.55 1.93
N PRO A 95 -19.69 17.52 2.28
CA PRO A 95 -20.56 16.37 2.07
C PRO A 95 -20.39 15.78 0.66
N THR A 96 -19.81 14.58 0.58
CA THR A 96 -19.48 13.92 -0.68
C THR A 96 -19.81 12.44 -0.57
N THR A 97 -20.29 11.84 -1.65
CA THR A 97 -20.43 10.38 -1.74
C THR A 97 -19.27 9.83 -2.56
N ALA A 98 -18.53 8.88 -1.98
CA ALA A 98 -17.42 8.21 -2.65
C ALA A 98 -17.74 6.72 -2.81
N GLY A 99 -17.42 6.17 -3.99
CA GLY A 99 -17.60 4.75 -4.29
C GLY A 99 -16.26 4.03 -4.47
N LEU A 100 -16.05 2.94 -3.74
CA LEU A 100 -14.92 2.03 -3.98
C LEU A 100 -15.30 1.03 -5.07
N HIS A 101 -14.54 1.01 -6.15
CA HIS A 101 -14.76 0.10 -7.28
C HIS A 101 -13.62 -0.90 -7.39
N LYS A 102 -13.95 -2.15 -7.69
CA LYS A 102 -13.00 -3.22 -8.02
C LYS A 102 -13.33 -3.76 -9.41
N ASN A 103 -12.41 -3.59 -10.35
CA ASN A 103 -12.55 -4.05 -11.74
C ASN A 103 -13.88 -3.60 -12.36
N GLY A 104 -14.19 -2.31 -12.26
CA GLY A 104 -15.43 -1.71 -12.78
C GLY A 104 -16.69 -1.95 -11.93
N HIS A 105 -16.65 -2.85 -10.95
CA HIS A 105 -17.81 -3.15 -10.10
C HIS A 105 -17.73 -2.40 -8.78
N GLN A 106 -18.79 -1.69 -8.42
CA GLN A 106 -18.89 -1.02 -7.12
C GLN A 106 -18.91 -2.05 -5.99
N ARG A 107 -18.07 -1.84 -4.97
CA ARG A 107 -17.92 -2.73 -3.81
C ARG A 107 -18.32 -2.07 -2.50
N ALA A 108 -18.12 -0.77 -2.38
CA ALA A 108 -18.54 -0.01 -1.20
C ALA A 108 -18.91 1.43 -1.57
N ILE A 109 -19.71 2.05 -0.72
CA ILE A 109 -20.08 3.46 -0.77
C ILE A 109 -19.79 4.06 0.60
N ALA A 110 -19.22 5.25 0.62
CA ALA A 110 -19.05 6.05 1.82
C ALA A 110 -19.72 7.42 1.61
N HIS A 111 -20.60 7.79 2.53
CA HIS A 111 -21.11 9.16 2.64
C HIS A 111 -20.19 9.93 3.59
N ILE A 112 -19.38 10.81 3.01
CA ILE A 112 -18.39 11.61 3.72
C ILE A 112 -19.06 12.93 4.09
N VAL A 113 -19.62 13.02 5.29
CA VAL A 113 -20.25 14.24 5.84
C VAL A 113 -19.30 14.90 6.84
N LYS A 114 -18.60 15.95 6.38
CA LYS A 114 -17.86 17.00 7.12
C LYS A 114 -17.05 16.61 8.38
N LEU A 115 -15.73 16.75 8.25
CA LEU A 115 -14.64 16.82 9.24
C LEU A 115 -14.55 15.68 10.28
N ALA A 116 -13.82 14.62 9.94
CA ALA A 116 -12.88 14.06 10.91
C ALA A 116 -11.63 14.93 10.85
N MET A 117 -11.46 15.83 11.82
CA MET A 117 -10.15 16.39 12.14
C MET A 117 -9.32 15.22 12.69
N LEU A 118 -8.77 14.42 11.77
CA LEU A 118 -7.71 13.48 12.13
C LEU A 118 -6.49 14.36 12.36
N LEU A 119 -6.34 14.81 13.61
CA LEU A 119 -5.01 14.92 14.20
C LEU A 119 -4.37 13.57 13.93
N ILE A 120 -3.54 13.48 12.88
CA ILE A 120 -2.66 12.35 12.69
C ILE A 120 -1.75 12.43 13.93
N PRO A 121 -1.89 11.55 14.93
CA PRO A 121 -0.89 11.54 16.00
C PRO A 121 0.47 11.35 15.31
N PRO A 122 1.55 11.97 15.82
CA PRO A 122 2.88 11.74 15.29
C PRO A 122 3.04 10.23 15.15
N MET A 123 3.47 9.78 13.96
CA MET A 123 3.57 8.36 13.62
C MET A 123 4.65 7.69 14.48
N GLU A 124 4.34 7.44 15.74
CA GLU A 124 4.98 6.47 16.61
C GLU A 124 4.05 5.26 16.71
N CYS A 125 3.85 4.58 15.59
CA CYS A 125 3.21 3.27 15.57
C CYS A 125 4.26 2.23 15.22
N HIS A 126 5.02 1.80 16.22
CA HIS A 126 5.95 0.65 16.14
C HIS A 126 5.24 -0.68 15.78
N CYS A 127 3.91 -0.71 15.68
CA CYS A 127 3.14 -1.93 15.46
C CYS A 127 2.51 -2.07 14.06
N CYS A 128 2.56 -1.07 13.17
CA CYS A 128 1.97 -1.20 11.83
C CYS A 128 2.89 -1.87 10.78
N TRP A 129 4.08 -2.32 11.16
CA TRP A 129 5.08 -2.84 10.21
C TRP A 129 5.74 -4.17 10.58
N ARG A 130 5.08 -5.05 11.35
CA ARG A 130 5.58 -6.43 11.47
C ARG A 130 5.07 -7.30 10.33
#